data_AF-A0A4V0I895-F1
#
_entry.id   AF-A0A4V0I895-F1
#
_cell.length_a   1.000
_cell.length_b   1.000
_cell.length_c   1.000
_cell.angle_alpha   90.00
_cell.angle_beta   90.00
_cell.angle_gamma   90.00
#
_symmetry.space_group_name_H-M   'P 1'
#
loop_
_entity.id
_entity.type
_entity.pdbx_description
1 polymer ?
#
loop_
_entity_poly.entity_id
_entity_poly.type
_entity_poly.pdbx_seq_one_letter_code
_entity_poly.pdbx_strand_id
1 'polypeptide(L)'
;MADEKVEVDADGWGERDDRNDWAAPLPPPPPPPPARRRSHLFLVAGLLLFTALMATLVLRRANMDQERAEEEAEAALDGRARQANAKARAARPKTNPAPDPGPKLDPAEAERLMAADAAALNRLGLYRLESTDDTDGAVAALQEAAKLDPRYVANLDRALRRKAEVAMKEQAERDRVSAAAAVGGGPAIAVLPGPGM
;
A
#
# COMPACT_ATOMS: atom_id res chain seq x y z
N MET A 1 -81.07 -65.44 -74.52
CA MET A 1 -81.89 -65.09 -73.34
C MET A 1 -81.26 -65.85 -72.18
N ALA A 2 -80.19 -65.28 -71.62
CA ALA A 2 -80.22 -64.47 -70.40
C ALA A 2 -80.37 -65.37 -69.17
N ASP A 3 -79.23 -65.71 -68.57
CA ASP A 3 -79.14 -66.18 -67.19
C ASP A 3 -77.83 -65.62 -66.62
N GLU A 4 -77.94 -64.42 -66.06
CA GLU A 4 -76.90 -63.69 -65.37
C GLU A 4 -76.88 -64.20 -63.92
N LYS A 5 -75.91 -65.07 -63.62
CA LYS A 5 -75.64 -65.47 -62.24
C LYS A 5 -74.85 -64.37 -61.56
N VAL A 6 -75.51 -63.70 -60.62
CA VAL A 6 -74.87 -62.78 -59.67
C VAL A 6 -74.06 -63.60 -58.67
N GLU A 7 -72.74 -63.54 -58.80
CA GLU A 7 -71.77 -64.09 -57.86
C GLU A 7 -71.56 -63.03 -56.76
N VAL A 8 -71.90 -63.37 -55.52
CA VAL A 8 -71.77 -62.49 -54.35
C VAL A 8 -70.44 -62.84 -53.68
N ASP A 9 -69.42 -62.03 -53.94
CA ASP A 9 -68.13 -62.15 -53.27
C ASP A 9 -68.26 -61.82 -51.79
N ALA A 10 -67.85 -62.78 -50.95
CA ALA A 10 -67.99 -62.80 -49.51
C ALA A 10 -66.71 -62.36 -48.77
N ASP A 11 -65.98 -61.38 -49.31
CA ASP A 11 -64.69 -60.97 -48.78
C ASP A 11 -64.70 -59.50 -48.39
N GLY A 12 -64.79 -59.18 -47.10
CA GLY A 12 -64.70 -57.78 -46.69
C GLY A 12 -64.96 -57.41 -45.24
N TRP A 13 -64.78 -58.31 -44.26
CA TRP A 13 -64.72 -57.89 -42.85
C TRP A 13 -63.26 -57.73 -42.43
N GLY A 14 -62.68 -56.58 -42.79
CA GLY A 14 -61.42 -56.11 -42.22
C GLY A 14 -61.69 -55.44 -40.88
N GLU A 15 -61.38 -56.16 -39.80
CA GLU A 15 -61.35 -55.67 -38.42
C GLU A 15 -60.44 -54.42 -38.34
N ARG A 16 -61.02 -53.24 -38.12
CA ARG A 16 -60.25 -52.06 -37.72
C ARG A 16 -59.98 -52.15 -36.22
N ASP A 17 -58.71 -52.32 -35.87
CA ASP A 17 -58.26 -52.34 -34.48
C ASP A 17 -58.05 -50.89 -34.01
N ASP A 18 -59.14 -50.25 -33.56
CA ASP A 18 -59.20 -48.83 -33.13
C ASP A 18 -58.46 -48.54 -31.81
N ARG A 19 -57.55 -49.43 -31.39
CA ARG A 19 -56.94 -49.43 -30.05
C ARG A 19 -55.63 -48.67 -29.92
N ASN A 20 -55.06 -48.11 -30.99
CA ASN A 20 -53.70 -47.54 -30.92
C ASN A 20 -53.53 -46.06 -31.31
N ASP A 21 -54.60 -45.31 -31.57
CA ASP A 21 -54.51 -43.91 -32.05
C ASP A 21 -54.46 -42.83 -30.94
N TRP A 22 -54.37 -43.20 -29.66
CA TRP A 22 -54.46 -42.25 -28.54
C TRP A 22 -53.12 -41.81 -27.94
N ALA A 23 -52.00 -42.41 -28.35
CA ALA A 23 -50.69 -42.11 -27.79
C ALA A 23 -49.94 -41.06 -28.64
N ALA A 24 -50.36 -39.80 -28.53
CA ALA A 24 -49.55 -38.69 -29.01
C ALA A 24 -48.19 -38.72 -28.26
N PRO A 25 -47.04 -38.65 -28.95
CA PRO A 25 -45.73 -38.68 -28.31
C PRO A 25 -45.61 -37.49 -27.36
N LEU A 26 -45.31 -37.75 -26.08
CA LEU A 26 -45.10 -36.70 -25.09
C LEU A 26 -43.98 -35.78 -25.58
N PRO A 27 -44.14 -34.44 -25.45
CA PRO A 27 -43.08 -33.52 -25.81
C PRO A 27 -41.82 -33.81 -24.98
N PRO A 28 -40.62 -33.69 -25.56
CA PRO A 28 -39.38 -33.95 -24.83
C PRO A 28 -39.29 -33.01 -23.62
N PRO A 29 -38.74 -33.49 -22.49
CA PRO A 29 -38.57 -32.65 -21.31
C PRO A 29 -37.69 -31.43 -21.65
N PRO A 30 -37.95 -30.26 -21.05
CA PRO A 30 -37.13 -29.08 -21.27
C PRO A 30 -35.67 -29.35 -20.86
N PRO A 31 -34.68 -28.76 -21.56
CA PRO A 31 -33.29 -28.93 -21.19
C PRO A 31 -33.03 -28.39 -19.77
N PRO A 32 -32.14 -29.03 -18.99
CA PRO A 32 -31.81 -28.55 -17.65
C PRO A 32 -31.21 -27.14 -17.72
N PRO A 33 -31.48 -26.27 -16.73
CA PRO A 33 -30.92 -24.93 -16.70
C PRO A 33 -29.38 -24.99 -16.66
N PRO A 34 -28.68 -24.05 -17.31
CA PRO A 34 -27.22 -24.05 -17.34
C PRO A 34 -26.65 -23.95 -15.92
N ALA A 35 -25.80 -24.91 -15.55
CA ALA A 35 -25.15 -24.96 -14.24
C ALA A 35 -24.42 -23.64 -13.95
N ARG A 36 -24.82 -22.95 -12.86
CA ARG A 36 -24.23 -21.69 -12.40
C ARG A 36 -22.75 -21.88 -12.01
N ARG A 37 -21.83 -21.79 -12.99
CA ARG A 37 -20.37 -21.84 -12.78
C ARG A 37 -19.74 -20.51 -12.33
N ARG A 38 -20.51 -19.42 -12.22
CA ARG A 38 -19.98 -18.09 -11.89
C ARG A 38 -19.67 -17.90 -10.39
N SER A 39 -20.25 -18.69 -9.50
CA SER A 39 -20.16 -18.51 -8.04
C SER A 39 -18.74 -18.72 -7.48
N HIS A 40 -17.98 -19.65 -8.04
CA HIS A 40 -16.64 -19.98 -7.54
C HIS A 40 -15.61 -18.89 -7.84
N LEU A 41 -15.72 -18.20 -8.97
CA LEU A 41 -14.83 -17.10 -9.33
C LEU A 41 -14.99 -15.91 -8.37
N PHE A 42 -16.22 -15.58 -7.96
CA PHE A 42 -16.47 -14.52 -6.98
C PHE A 42 -15.97 -14.88 -5.57
N LEU A 43 -16.08 -16.14 -5.17
CA LEU A 43 -15.53 -16.62 -3.89
C LEU A 43 -14.00 -16.54 -3.85
N VAL A 44 -13.33 -16.99 -4.91
CA VAL A 44 -11.86 -16.95 -4.98
C VAL A 44 -11.35 -15.50 -5.04
N ALA A 45 -11.98 -14.65 -5.87
CA ALA A 45 -11.61 -13.24 -5.96
C ALA A 45 -11.84 -12.49 -4.62
N GLY A 46 -12.96 -12.77 -3.94
CA GLY A 46 -13.25 -12.19 -2.63
C GLY A 46 -12.25 -12.60 -1.55
N LEU A 47 -11.83 -13.87 -1.54
CA LEU A 47 -10.83 -14.36 -0.60
C LEU A 47 -9.46 -13.71 -0.84
N LEU A 48 -9.04 -13.55 -2.09
CA LEU A 48 -7.78 -12.88 -2.44
C LEU A 48 -7.79 -11.39 -2.08
N LEU A 49 -8.91 -10.70 -2.30
CA LEU A 49 -9.03 -9.30 -1.91
C LEU A 49 -8.97 -9.14 -0.38
N PHE A 50 -9.61 -10.05 0.34
CA PHE A 50 -9.62 -10.06 1.80
C PHE A 50 -8.22 -10.32 2.39
N THR A 51 -7.47 -11.27 1.86
CA THR A 51 -6.10 -11.55 2.33
C THR A 51 -5.16 -10.39 2.03
N ALA A 52 -5.27 -9.74 0.87
CA ALA A 52 -4.51 -8.55 0.53
C ALA A 52 -4.84 -7.38 1.50
N LEU A 53 -6.12 -7.18 1.81
CA LEU A 53 -6.56 -6.15 2.76
C LEU A 53 -6.00 -6.40 4.16
N MET A 54 -6.04 -7.66 4.63
CA MET A 54 -5.50 -8.04 5.94
C MET A 54 -3.98 -7.89 5.99
N ALA A 55 -3.25 -8.30 4.94
CA ALA A 55 -1.82 -8.09 4.86
C ALA A 55 -1.45 -6.59 4.95
N THR A 56 -2.20 -5.74 4.25
CA THR A 56 -2.02 -4.28 4.28
C THR A 56 -2.30 -3.70 5.66
N LEU A 57 -3.34 -4.17 6.36
CA LEU A 57 -3.66 -3.76 7.73
C LEU A 57 -2.58 -4.20 8.73
N VAL A 58 -2.04 -5.41 8.59
CA VAL A 58 -0.94 -5.91 9.45
C VAL A 58 0.34 -5.11 9.22
N LEU A 59 0.70 -4.84 7.97
CA LEU A 59 1.84 -3.99 7.62
C LEU A 59 1.68 -2.57 8.18
N ARG A 60 0.48 -1.98 8.05
CA ARG A 60 0.18 -0.65 8.60
C ARG A 60 0.24 -0.63 10.12
N ARG A 61 -0.20 -1.71 10.78
CA ARG A 61 -0.12 -1.85 12.24
C ARG A 61 1.32 -1.91 12.72
N ALA A 62 2.14 -2.73 12.08
CA ALA A 62 3.56 -2.85 12.38
C ALA A 62 4.29 -1.50 12.20
N ASN A 63 3.95 -0.74 11.16
CA ASN A 63 4.54 0.59 10.94
C ASN A 63 4.18 1.59 12.07
N MET A 64 2.93 1.58 12.55
CA MET A 64 2.53 2.44 13.68
C MET A 64 3.16 2.01 15.01
N ASP A 65 3.40 0.71 15.20
CA ASP A 65 4.08 0.22 16.39
C ASP A 65 5.57 0.61 16.38
N GLN A 66 6.18 0.71 15.20
CA GLN A 66 7.54 1.22 15.03
C GLN A 66 7.61 2.73 15.30
N GLU A 67 6.69 3.53 14.76
CA GLU A 67 6.60 4.98 15.05
C GLU A 67 6.41 5.25 16.55
N ARG A 68 5.57 4.47 17.25
CA ARG A 68 5.43 4.57 18.71
C ARG A 68 6.70 4.20 19.46
N ALA A 69 7.39 3.15 19.02
CA ALA A 69 8.64 2.74 19.65
C ALA A 69 9.73 3.80 19.48
N GLU A 70 9.75 4.51 18.34
CA GLU A 70 10.67 5.61 18.08
C GLU A 70 10.34 6.85 18.94
N GLU A 71 9.06 7.19 19.09
CA GLU A 71 8.61 8.29 19.97
C GLU A 71 8.92 8.00 21.45
N GLU A 72 8.73 6.76 21.90
CA GLU A 72 9.12 6.32 23.25
C GLU A 72 10.64 6.33 23.46
N ALA A 73 11.42 5.98 22.43
CA ALA A 73 12.88 6.04 22.48
C ALA A 73 13.41 7.47 22.54
N GLU A 74 12.84 8.39 21.75
CA GLU A 74 13.17 9.82 21.81
C GLU A 74 12.78 10.42 23.18
N ALA A 75 11.59 10.10 23.70
CA ALA A 75 11.17 10.52 25.03
C ALA A 75 12.08 9.98 26.15
N ALA A 76 12.57 8.74 26.04
CA ALA A 76 13.50 8.15 26.98
C ALA A 76 14.90 8.80 26.91
N LEU A 77 15.35 9.19 25.72
CA LEU A 77 16.61 9.92 25.53
C LEU A 77 16.53 11.34 26.09
N ASP A 78 15.44 12.06 25.82
CA ASP A 78 15.21 13.39 26.39
C ASP A 78 15.06 13.32 27.93
N GLY A 79 14.38 12.28 28.44
CA GLY A 79 14.30 11.98 29.86
C GLY A 79 15.67 11.73 30.50
N ARG A 80 16.54 10.94 29.86
CA ARG A 80 17.93 10.72 30.31
C ARG A 80 18.77 12.00 30.27
N ALA A 81 18.63 12.81 29.22
CA ALA A 81 19.31 14.10 29.10
C ALA A 81 18.89 15.05 30.21
N ARG A 82 17.58 15.15 30.50
CA ARG A 82 17.03 15.92 31.61
C ARG A 82 17.50 15.40 32.96
N GLN A 83 17.57 14.08 33.15
CA GLN A 83 18.02 13.47 34.38
C GLN A 83 19.53 13.67 34.60
N ALA A 84 20.35 13.58 33.55
CA ALA A 84 21.77 13.90 33.60
C ALA A 84 21.99 15.38 33.93
N ASN A 85 21.22 16.27 33.32
CA ASN A 85 21.28 17.71 33.57
C ASN A 85 20.79 18.07 34.99
N ALA A 86 19.74 17.40 35.48
CA ALA A 86 19.26 17.54 36.86
C ALA A 86 20.28 17.03 37.88
N LYS A 87 20.96 15.91 37.59
CA LYS A 87 22.04 15.36 38.43
C LYS A 87 23.26 16.30 38.46
N ALA A 88 23.61 16.88 37.33
CA ALA A 88 24.65 17.91 37.23
C ALA A 88 24.27 19.18 38.03
N ARG A 89 22.98 19.59 38.00
CA ARG A 89 22.46 20.69 38.83
C ARG A 89 22.44 20.36 40.32
N ALA A 90 22.10 19.12 40.71
CA ALA A 90 22.08 18.69 42.09
C ALA A 90 23.49 18.58 42.71
N ALA A 91 24.51 18.35 41.87
CA ALA A 91 25.92 18.38 42.27
C ALA A 91 26.47 19.81 42.47
N ARG A 92 25.71 20.86 42.11
CA ARG A 92 26.11 22.25 42.42
C ARG A 92 25.87 22.56 43.91
N PRO A 93 26.83 23.18 44.61
CA PRO A 93 26.68 23.51 46.03
C PRO A 93 25.56 24.55 46.25
N LYS A 94 24.68 24.26 47.23
CA LYS A 94 23.50 25.06 47.60
C LYS A 94 23.87 26.24 48.50
N THR A 95 24.34 27.35 47.93
CA THR A 95 24.23 28.67 48.60
C THR A 95 24.08 29.75 47.54
N ASN A 96 22.91 30.38 47.46
CA ASN A 96 22.64 31.52 46.60
C ASN A 96 22.30 32.75 47.47
N PRO A 97 22.81 33.94 47.10
CA PRO A 97 21.92 35.08 46.94
C PRO A 97 22.08 35.76 45.57
N ALA A 98 20.95 36.20 45.00
CA ALA A 98 20.75 36.94 43.73
C ALA A 98 21.32 36.28 42.43
N PRO A 99 20.71 36.51 41.25
CA PRO A 99 21.18 35.91 39.99
C PRO A 99 22.49 36.56 39.55
N ASP A 100 23.60 35.97 39.98
CA ASP A 100 24.93 36.17 39.41
C ASP A 100 24.88 35.75 37.92
N PRO A 101 25.38 36.53 36.94
CA PRO A 101 25.61 36.01 35.58
C PRO A 101 26.34 34.69 35.75
N GLY A 102 25.72 33.60 35.26
CA GLY A 102 26.20 32.24 35.47
C GLY A 102 27.71 32.12 35.27
N PRO A 103 28.37 31.11 35.88
CA PRO A 103 29.83 31.05 35.95
C PRO A 103 30.39 31.42 34.59
N LYS A 104 31.24 32.45 34.54
CA LYS A 104 32.04 32.75 33.36
C LYS A 104 32.88 31.51 33.11
N LEU A 105 32.31 30.56 32.36
CA LEU A 105 33.06 29.50 31.73
C LEU A 105 34.17 30.24 30.99
N ASP A 106 35.41 29.88 31.29
CA ASP A 106 36.49 30.33 30.46
C ASP A 106 36.15 29.96 29.01
N PRO A 107 36.42 30.85 28.04
CA PRO A 107 36.01 30.64 26.65
C PRO A 107 36.39 29.26 26.10
N ALA A 108 37.49 28.68 26.61
CA ALA A 108 37.97 27.36 26.26
C ALA A 108 37.05 26.22 26.72
N GLU A 109 36.44 26.30 27.91
CA GLU A 109 35.52 25.27 28.40
C GLU A 109 34.14 25.38 27.71
N ALA A 110 33.69 26.60 27.42
CA ALA A 110 32.50 26.84 26.61
C ALA A 110 32.67 26.29 25.17
N GLU A 111 33.82 26.54 24.55
CA GLU A 111 34.16 26.04 23.21
C GLU A 111 34.24 24.51 23.18
N ARG A 112 34.81 23.87 24.22
CA ARG A 112 34.87 22.40 24.33
C ARG A 112 33.48 21.76 24.44
N LEU A 113 32.57 22.36 25.21
CA LEU A 113 31.21 21.87 25.34
C LEU A 113 30.45 22.01 24.02
N MET A 114 30.55 23.18 23.36
CA MET A 114 29.94 23.39 22.04
C MET A 114 30.49 22.43 20.98
N ALA A 115 31.81 22.17 21.01
CA ALA A 115 32.44 21.22 20.10
C ALA A 115 32.01 19.77 20.36
N ALA A 116 31.77 19.39 21.63
CA ALA A 116 31.26 18.07 21.99
C ALA A 116 29.81 17.87 21.52
N ASP A 117 28.97 18.89 21.68
CA ASP A 117 27.58 18.88 21.21
C ASP A 117 27.52 18.81 19.68
N ALA A 118 28.34 19.59 18.98
CA ALA A 118 28.45 19.54 17.52
C ALA A 118 28.90 18.16 17.01
N ALA A 119 29.86 17.53 17.69
CA ALA A 119 30.32 16.18 17.34
C ALA A 119 29.23 15.11 17.58
N ALA A 120 28.42 15.25 18.62
CA ALA A 120 27.31 14.34 18.90
C ALA A 120 26.21 14.44 17.83
N LEU A 121 25.82 15.66 17.45
CA LEU A 121 24.86 15.91 16.36
C LEU A 121 25.36 15.38 15.02
N ASN A 122 26.66 15.54 14.74
CA ASN A 122 27.27 14.99 13.54
C ASN A 122 27.20 13.45 13.49
N ARG A 123 27.49 12.76 14.61
CA ARG A 123 27.41 11.30 14.69
C ARG A 123 25.98 10.80 14.53
N LEU A 124 25.01 11.49 15.14
CA LEU A 124 23.60 11.17 15.00
C LEU A 124 23.15 11.31 13.53
N GLY A 125 23.53 12.41 12.88
CA GLY A 125 23.18 12.64 11.48
C GLY A 125 23.79 11.60 10.53
N LEU A 126 25.06 11.22 10.73
CA LEU A 126 25.69 10.15 9.96
C LEU A 126 25.03 8.79 10.21
N TYR A 127 24.69 8.46 11.46
CA TYR A 127 23.97 7.24 11.78
C TYR A 127 22.62 7.17 11.06
N ARG A 128 21.85 8.25 11.08
CA ARG A 128 20.56 8.32 10.38
C ARG A 128 20.70 8.18 8.87
N LEU A 129 21.73 8.81 8.30
CA LEU A 129 22.03 8.74 6.88
C LEU A 129 22.45 7.33 6.42
N GLU A 130 23.21 6.61 7.23
CA GLU A 130 23.80 5.32 6.85
C GLU A 130 22.98 4.11 7.31
N SER A 131 22.19 4.23 8.39
CA SER A 131 21.56 3.08 9.05
C SER A 131 20.04 3.07 9.00
N THR A 132 19.37 4.24 8.90
CA THR A 132 17.90 4.30 9.05
C THR A 132 17.16 4.82 7.82
N ASP A 133 17.88 5.15 6.72
CA ASP A 133 17.34 5.82 5.51
C ASP A 133 16.56 7.12 5.80
N ASP A 134 16.64 7.61 7.05
CA ASP A 134 16.04 8.85 7.54
C ASP A 134 16.89 10.04 7.07
N THR A 135 16.74 10.33 5.78
CA THR A 135 17.55 11.36 5.12
C THR A 135 17.15 12.76 5.62
N ASP A 136 15.90 12.96 6.03
CA ASP A 136 15.41 14.24 6.55
C ASP A 136 15.90 14.52 7.96
N GLY A 137 15.83 13.53 8.87
CA GLY A 137 16.41 13.66 10.20
C GLY A 137 17.93 13.74 10.18
N ALA A 138 18.60 13.08 9.23
CA ALA A 138 20.04 13.27 9.00
C ALA A 138 20.39 14.71 8.63
N VAL A 139 19.64 15.33 7.70
CA VAL A 139 19.85 16.74 7.30
C VAL A 139 19.63 17.67 8.50
N ALA A 140 18.57 17.47 9.28
CA ALA A 140 18.28 18.32 10.44
C ALA A 140 19.42 18.26 11.48
N ALA A 141 19.88 17.06 11.84
CA ALA A 141 20.98 16.89 12.80
C ALA A 141 22.30 17.48 12.29
N LEU A 142 22.62 17.30 11.00
CA LEU A 142 23.84 17.83 10.40
C LEU A 142 23.79 19.35 10.18
N GLN A 143 22.59 19.92 10.01
CA GLN A 143 22.41 21.36 9.94
C GLN A 143 22.69 22.01 11.29
N GLU A 144 22.21 21.43 12.40
CA GLU A 144 22.55 21.89 13.75
C GLU A 144 24.04 21.68 14.07
N ALA A 145 24.63 20.56 13.64
CA ALA A 145 26.07 20.35 13.78
C ALA A 145 26.89 21.41 13.02
N ALA A 146 26.50 21.75 11.80
CA ALA A 146 27.18 22.76 10.97
C ALA A 146 27.01 24.19 11.50
N LYS A 147 25.90 24.50 12.19
CA LYS A 147 25.70 25.79 12.88
C LYS A 147 26.64 25.95 14.06
N LEU A 148 26.85 24.88 14.82
CA LEU A 148 27.76 24.89 15.98
C LEU A 148 29.23 24.82 15.55
N ASP A 149 29.52 24.07 14.48
CA ASP A 149 30.87 23.91 13.98
C ASP A 149 30.90 23.75 12.45
N PRO A 150 31.41 24.75 11.72
CA PRO A 150 31.45 24.75 10.26
C PRO A 150 32.21 23.58 9.63
N ARG A 151 33.05 22.84 10.38
CA ARG A 151 33.77 21.67 9.82
C ARG A 151 32.82 20.55 9.39
N TYR A 152 31.60 20.52 9.89
CA TYR A 152 30.60 19.49 9.56
C TYR A 152 29.74 19.82 8.33
N VAL A 153 29.96 20.96 7.68
CA VAL A 153 29.25 21.36 6.44
C VAL A 153 29.40 20.30 5.34
N ALA A 154 30.56 19.65 5.23
CA ALA A 154 30.77 18.58 4.25
C ALA A 154 29.82 17.38 4.45
N ASN A 155 29.46 17.08 5.69
CA ASN A 155 28.51 16.01 5.99
C ASN A 155 27.07 16.44 5.69
N LEU A 156 26.72 17.71 5.97
CA LEU A 156 25.44 18.29 5.53
C LEU A 156 25.28 18.22 4.00
N ASP A 157 26.32 18.60 3.25
CA ASP A 157 26.34 18.50 1.78
C ASP A 157 26.11 17.07 1.30
N ARG A 158 26.73 16.08 1.96
CA ARG A 158 26.54 14.66 1.65
C ARG A 158 25.07 14.25 1.88
N ALA A 159 24.46 14.66 2.99
CA ALA A 159 23.07 14.35 3.29
C ALA A 159 22.09 15.02 2.30
N LEU A 160 22.34 16.27 1.91
CA LEU A 160 21.51 16.99 0.93
C LEU A 160 21.56 16.35 -0.47
N ARG A 161 22.74 15.88 -0.91
CA ARG A 161 22.86 15.14 -2.17
C ARG A 161 22.05 13.85 -2.13
N ARG A 162 22.13 13.11 -1.01
CA ARG A 162 21.36 11.88 -0.84
C ARG A 162 19.86 12.14 -0.92
N LYS A 163 19.38 13.21 -0.28
CA LYS A 163 17.98 13.64 -0.36
C LYS A 163 17.54 13.93 -1.80
N ALA A 164 18.39 14.64 -2.55
CA ALA A 164 18.11 14.96 -3.96
C ALA A 164 18.07 13.69 -4.83
N GLU A 165 18.96 12.72 -4.60
CA GLU A 165 18.95 11.43 -5.31
C GLU A 165 17.65 10.65 -5.09
N VAL A 166 17.17 10.61 -3.85
CA VAL A 166 15.90 9.93 -3.50
C VAL A 166 14.73 10.63 -4.18
N ALA A 167 14.64 11.96 -4.07
CA ALA A 167 13.58 12.74 -4.70
C ALA A 167 13.54 12.59 -6.23
N MET A 168 14.71 12.54 -6.89
CA MET A 168 14.78 12.32 -8.33
C MET A 168 14.28 10.92 -8.74
N LYS A 169 14.60 9.88 -7.95
CA LYS A 169 14.11 8.52 -8.22
C LYS A 169 12.60 8.42 -8.07
N GLU A 170 12.06 8.99 -7.01
CA GLU A 170 10.60 9.03 -6.79
C GLU A 170 9.89 9.79 -7.91
N GLN A 171 10.45 10.92 -8.36
CA GLN A 171 9.87 11.68 -9.46
C GLN A 171 9.91 10.88 -10.77
N ALA A 172 11.03 10.23 -11.09
CA ALA A 172 11.14 9.39 -12.28
C ALA A 172 10.16 8.20 -12.24
N GLU A 173 9.88 7.64 -11.08
CA GLU A 173 8.88 6.59 -10.91
C GLU A 173 7.46 7.12 -11.10
N ARG A 174 7.13 8.29 -10.54
CA ARG A 174 5.84 8.97 -10.77
C ARG A 174 5.61 9.25 -12.24
N ASP A 175 6.63 9.74 -12.95
CA ASP A 175 6.55 10.04 -14.38
C ASP A 175 6.33 8.76 -15.19
N ARG A 176 7.01 7.66 -14.84
CA ARG A 176 6.78 6.34 -15.46
C ARG A 176 5.36 5.82 -15.26
N VAL A 177 4.84 5.91 -14.04
CA VAL A 177 3.47 5.48 -13.72
C VAL A 177 2.44 6.34 -14.46
N SER A 178 2.67 7.65 -14.52
CA SER A 178 1.83 8.58 -15.28
C SER A 178 1.83 8.27 -16.78
N ALA A 179 3.01 8.00 -17.36
CA ALA A 179 3.14 7.62 -18.76
C ALA A 179 2.45 6.28 -19.07
N ALA A 180 2.57 5.28 -18.17
CA ALA A 180 1.89 3.99 -18.33
C ALA A 180 0.35 4.14 -18.29
N ALA A 181 -0.18 5.03 -17.44
CA ALA A 181 -1.60 5.32 -17.38
C ALA A 181 -2.12 5.99 -18.67
N ALA A 182 -1.31 6.84 -19.32
CA ALA A 182 -1.66 7.47 -20.59
C ALA A 182 -1.70 6.48 -21.77
N VAL A 183 -0.84 5.45 -21.76
CA VAL A 183 -0.81 4.40 -22.81
C VAL A 183 -1.92 3.35 -22.63
N GLY A 184 -2.40 3.16 -21.39
CA GLY A 184 -3.51 2.23 -21.08
C GLY A 184 -4.92 2.76 -21.43
N GLY A 185 -5.05 4.03 -21.81
CA GLY A 185 -6.27 4.58 -22.40
C GLY A 185 -6.46 4.04 -23.81
N GLY A 186 -7.12 2.89 -23.94
CA GLY A 186 -7.35 2.19 -25.21
C GLY A 186 -7.94 3.10 -26.30
N PRO A 187 -7.74 2.74 -27.59
CA PRO A 187 -8.20 3.57 -28.70
C PRO A 187 -9.68 3.85 -28.52
N ALA A 188 -10.03 5.13 -28.50
CA ALA A 188 -11.41 5.58 -28.59
C ALA A 188 -12.05 4.83 -29.76
N ILE A 189 -12.98 3.92 -29.46
CA ILE A 189 -13.82 3.30 -30.48
C ILE A 189 -14.54 4.46 -31.13
N ALA A 190 -14.05 4.87 -32.29
CA ALA A 190 -14.70 5.84 -33.14
C ALA A 190 -16.05 5.24 -33.50
N VAL A 191 -17.09 5.67 -32.78
CA VAL A 191 -18.47 5.42 -33.14
C VAL A 191 -18.66 6.11 -34.49
N LEU A 192 -18.52 5.32 -35.56
CA LEU A 192 -18.84 5.74 -36.90
C LEU A 192 -20.30 6.21 -36.90
N PRO A 193 -20.61 7.45 -37.36
CA PRO A 193 -21.99 7.84 -37.57
C PRO A 193 -22.59 6.91 -38.62
N GLY A 194 -23.64 6.18 -38.24
CA GLY A 194 -24.33 5.26 -39.13
C GLY A 194 -24.83 5.97 -40.39
N PRO A 195 -24.88 5.27 -41.54
CA PRO A 195 -25.33 5.88 -42.78
C PRO A 195 -26.80 6.29 -42.63
N GLY A 196 -27.04 7.59 -42.73
CA GLY A 196 -28.39 8.15 -42.82
C GLY A 196 -29.11 7.61 -44.05
N MET A 197 -30.38 7.25 -43.83
CA MET A 197 -31.37 6.85 -44.83
C MET A 197 -31.70 7.98 -45.80
#